data_AF-A0A2Z6NZ91-F1
#
_entry.id   AF-A0A2Z6NZ91-F1
#
_cell.length_a   1.000
_cell.length_b   1.000
_cell.length_c   1.000
_cell.angle_alpha   90.00
_cell.angle_beta   90.00
_cell.angle_gamma   90.00
#
_symmetry.space_group_name_H-M   'P 1'
#
loop_
_entity.id
_entity.type
_entity.pdbx_description
1 polymer ?
#
loop_
_entity_poly.entity_id
_entity_poly.type
_entity_poly.pdbx_seq_one_letter_code
_entity_poly.pdbx_strand_id
1 'polypeptide(L)'
;MANATRGIEKEIGALQLEEKKLVAEIKRTAKTGNEAATKILARQLVRLRQQIANLQGSRAQMRGIATHTQALYAQSSVAVGMKGASKAMEAMNKQMAPAKQAKIIQEFQKQSAKMDITTEMMSDAIDDVLDNDEAEEETEDLTNQVLDEIGVDIASQLSAAPKGSIKTKNAENVSSSDIDEIEKRLSALRNP
;
A
#
# COMPACT_ATOMS: atom_id res chain seq x y z
N MET A 1 -14.42 20.25 -5.69
CA MET A 1 -13.62 19.08 -5.25
C MET A 1 -14.06 17.77 -5.89
N ALA A 2 -15.33 17.36 -5.80
CA ALA A 2 -15.81 16.10 -6.41
C ALA A 2 -15.63 16.00 -7.95
N ASN A 3 -15.69 17.12 -8.66
CA ASN A 3 -15.43 17.15 -10.11
C ASN A 3 -13.95 16.92 -10.45
N ALA A 4 -13.03 17.39 -9.59
CA ALA A 4 -11.60 17.22 -9.79
C ALA A 4 -11.18 15.76 -9.53
N THR A 5 -11.72 15.11 -8.49
CA THR A 5 -11.44 13.69 -8.20
C THR A 5 -11.95 12.78 -9.32
N ARG A 6 -13.16 13.05 -9.83
CA ARG A 6 -13.72 12.34 -11.00
C ARG A 6 -12.90 12.57 -12.27
N GLY A 7 -12.34 13.76 -12.46
CA GLY A 7 -11.45 14.06 -13.59
C GLY A 7 -10.21 13.16 -13.57
N ILE A 8 -9.53 13.10 -12.42
CA ILE A 8 -8.34 12.25 -12.21
C ILE A 8 -8.69 10.76 -12.40
N GLU A 9 -9.82 10.29 -11.90
CA GLU A 9 -10.24 8.89 -12.08
C GLU A 9 -10.44 8.53 -13.55
N LYS A 10 -11.03 9.42 -14.35
CA LYS A 10 -11.18 9.20 -15.80
C LYS A 10 -9.82 9.15 -16.50
N GLU A 11 -8.90 10.03 -16.12
CA GLU A 11 -7.56 10.08 -16.70
C GLU A 11 -6.74 8.84 -16.35
N ILE A 12 -6.80 8.37 -15.11
CA ILE A 12 -6.21 7.08 -14.69
C ILE A 12 -6.77 5.94 -15.55
N GLY A 13 -8.09 5.87 -15.74
CA GLY A 13 -8.71 4.84 -16.57
C GLY A 13 -8.25 4.88 -18.04
N ALA A 14 -8.07 6.08 -18.60
CA ALA A 14 -7.56 6.26 -19.95
C ALA A 14 -6.10 5.77 -20.09
N LEU A 15 -5.23 6.14 -19.14
CA LEU A 15 -3.82 5.74 -19.14
C LEU A 15 -3.66 4.23 -18.90
N GLN A 16 -4.51 3.60 -18.08
CA GLN A 16 -4.52 2.14 -17.90
C GLN A 16 -4.91 1.39 -19.19
N LEU A 17 -5.81 1.97 -20.00
CA LEU A 17 -6.14 1.40 -21.30
C LEU A 17 -4.96 1.52 -22.27
N GLU A 18 -4.26 2.66 -22.25
CA GLU A 18 -3.04 2.87 -23.03
C GLU A 18 -1.91 1.92 -22.59
N GLU A 19 -1.78 1.65 -21.29
CA GLU A 19 -0.83 0.68 -20.74
C GLU A 19 -1.06 -0.72 -21.33
N LYS A 20 -2.33 -1.16 -21.35
CA LYS A 20 -2.69 -2.45 -21.95
C LYS A 20 -2.32 -2.54 -23.44
N LYS A 21 -2.52 -1.45 -24.19
CA LYS A 21 -2.13 -1.37 -25.61
C LYS A 21 -0.61 -1.43 -25.77
N LEU A 22 0.12 -0.66 -24.97
CA LEU A 22 1.58 -0.61 -25.00
C LEU A 22 2.19 -1.98 -24.64
N VAL A 23 1.64 -2.69 -23.66
CA VAL A 23 2.06 -4.06 -23.31
C VAL A 23 1.84 -5.02 -24.48
N ALA A 24 0.71 -4.93 -25.18
CA ALA A 24 0.45 -5.76 -26.37
C ALA A 24 1.44 -5.45 -27.50
N GLU A 25 1.79 -4.17 -27.68
CA GLU A 25 2.76 -3.74 -28.68
C GLU A 25 4.18 -4.22 -28.35
N ILE A 26 4.62 -4.09 -27.09
CA ILE A 26 5.91 -4.63 -26.59
C ILE A 26 5.99 -6.14 -26.86
N LYS A 27 4.91 -6.89 -26.56
CA LYS A 27 4.87 -8.33 -26.84
C LYS A 27 4.99 -8.63 -28.34
N ARG A 28 4.42 -7.78 -29.20
CA ARG A 28 4.53 -7.93 -30.67
C ARG A 28 5.95 -7.64 -31.16
N THR A 29 6.56 -6.53 -30.73
CA THR A 29 7.91 -6.14 -31.16
C THR A 29 8.98 -7.09 -30.62
N ALA A 30 8.80 -7.61 -29.41
CA ALA A 30 9.69 -8.62 -28.83
C ALA A 30 9.69 -9.93 -29.65
N LYS A 31 8.52 -10.37 -30.14
CA LYS A 31 8.42 -11.56 -31.02
C LYS A 31 9.12 -11.37 -32.36
N THR A 32 9.17 -10.15 -32.89
CA THR A 32 9.88 -9.83 -34.13
C THR A 32 11.40 -9.69 -33.96
N GLY A 33 11.92 -9.79 -32.72
CA GLY A 33 13.37 -9.69 -32.45
C GLY A 33 13.94 -8.26 -32.55
N ASN A 34 13.09 -7.23 -32.65
CA ASN A 34 13.56 -5.84 -32.68
C ASN A 34 13.80 -5.34 -31.24
N GLU A 35 14.99 -5.61 -30.71
CA GLU A 35 15.37 -5.25 -29.35
C GLU A 35 15.39 -3.74 -29.10
N ALA A 36 15.83 -2.95 -30.09
CA ALA A 36 15.90 -1.49 -29.95
C ALA A 36 14.50 -0.87 -29.76
N ALA A 37 13.55 -1.26 -30.62
CA ALA A 37 12.16 -0.81 -30.48
C ALA A 37 11.53 -1.30 -29.17
N THR A 38 11.78 -2.55 -28.79
CA THR A 38 11.24 -3.14 -27.55
C THR A 38 11.77 -2.40 -26.30
N LYS A 39 13.06 -2.05 -26.26
CA LYS A 39 13.64 -1.25 -25.17
C LYS A 39 13.04 0.15 -25.07
N ILE A 40 12.75 0.81 -26.20
CA ILE A 40 12.11 2.13 -26.21
C ILE A 40 10.68 2.04 -25.65
N LEU A 41 9.89 1.08 -26.12
CA LEU A 41 8.52 0.87 -25.65
C LEU A 41 8.46 0.46 -24.17
N ALA A 42 9.41 -0.36 -23.69
CA ALA A 42 9.51 -0.72 -22.28
C ALA A 42 9.80 0.49 -21.38
N ARG A 43 10.67 1.42 -21.82
CA ARG A 43 10.89 2.69 -21.08
C ARG A 43 9.64 3.56 -21.07
N GLN A 44 8.88 3.59 -22.17
CA GLN A 44 7.60 4.29 -22.23
C GLN A 44 6.58 3.67 -21.25
N LEU A 45 6.56 2.35 -21.10
CA LEU A 45 5.70 1.65 -20.14
C LEU A 45 6.01 2.04 -18.70
N VAL A 46 7.29 2.12 -18.33
CA VAL A 46 7.71 2.54 -16.99
C VAL A 46 7.26 3.98 -16.72
N ARG A 47 7.46 4.90 -17.68
CA ARG A 47 6.99 6.29 -17.54
C ARG A 47 5.48 6.39 -17.37
N LEU A 48 4.74 5.61 -18.15
CA LEU A 48 3.27 5.57 -18.07
C LEU A 48 2.79 5.05 -16.70
N ARG A 49 3.43 3.99 -16.18
CA ARG A 49 3.14 3.47 -14.83
C ARG A 49 3.45 4.49 -13.75
N GLN A 50 4.57 5.20 -13.85
CA GLN A 50 4.90 6.28 -12.91
C GLN A 50 3.85 7.40 -12.96
N GLN A 51 3.37 7.77 -14.16
CA GLN A 51 2.32 8.77 -14.31
C GLN A 51 1.00 8.31 -13.67
N ILE A 52 0.61 7.04 -13.85
CA ILE A 52 -0.55 6.45 -13.18
C ILE A 52 -0.39 6.49 -11.66
N ALA A 53 0.77 6.09 -11.13
CA ALA A 53 1.05 6.13 -9.69
C ALA A 53 0.99 7.55 -9.12
N ASN A 54 1.57 8.54 -9.82
CA ASN A 54 1.52 9.94 -9.43
C ASN A 54 0.07 10.47 -9.38
N LEU A 55 -0.76 10.11 -10.37
CA LEU A 55 -2.19 10.48 -10.39
C LEU A 55 -2.98 9.79 -9.27
N GLN A 56 -2.66 8.54 -8.95
CA GLN A 56 -3.26 7.84 -7.81
C GLN A 56 -2.89 8.49 -6.48
N GLY A 57 -1.63 8.90 -6.31
CA GLY A 57 -1.18 9.69 -5.16
C GLY A 57 -1.91 11.04 -5.06
N SER A 58 -2.03 11.76 -6.18
CA SER A 58 -2.79 13.02 -6.26
C SER A 58 -4.27 12.84 -5.91
N ARG A 59 -4.89 11.74 -6.37
CA ARG A 59 -6.27 11.37 -5.99
C ARG A 59 -6.42 11.17 -4.48
N ALA A 60 -5.47 10.46 -3.85
CA ALA A 60 -5.48 10.24 -2.41
C ALA A 60 -5.33 11.55 -1.64
N GLN A 61 -4.39 12.42 -2.05
CA GLN A 61 -4.22 13.75 -1.46
C GLN A 61 -5.49 14.60 -1.58
N MET A 62 -6.11 14.66 -2.76
CA MET A 62 -7.37 15.41 -2.94
C MET A 62 -8.52 14.86 -2.09
N ARG A 63 -8.60 13.54 -1.92
CA ARG A 63 -9.58 12.93 -1.02
C ARG A 63 -9.31 13.33 0.43
N GLY A 64 -8.04 13.32 0.87
CA GLY A 64 -7.63 13.82 2.18
C GLY A 64 -8.02 15.28 2.41
N ILE A 65 -7.73 16.16 1.44
CA ILE A 65 -8.11 17.58 1.50
C ILE A 65 -9.64 17.74 1.55
N ALA A 66 -10.39 16.95 0.78
CA ALA A 66 -11.86 17.01 0.81
C ALA A 66 -12.40 16.64 2.20
N THR A 67 -11.89 15.57 2.82
CA THR A 67 -12.26 15.17 4.18
C THR A 67 -11.88 16.24 5.20
N HIS A 68 -10.65 16.78 5.10
CA HIS A 68 -10.19 17.84 5.99
C HIS A 68 -11.05 19.10 5.85
N THR A 69 -11.40 19.48 4.63
CA THR A 69 -12.30 20.60 4.35
C THR A 69 -13.69 20.35 4.96
N GLN A 70 -14.23 19.14 4.84
CA GLN A 70 -15.50 18.78 5.46
C GLN A 70 -15.45 18.86 6.99
N ALA A 71 -14.36 18.41 7.61
CA ALA A 71 -14.14 18.57 9.05
C ALA A 71 -14.07 20.05 9.45
N LEU A 72 -13.36 20.89 8.68
CA LEU A 72 -13.31 22.34 8.90
C LEU A 72 -14.69 22.99 8.79
N TYR A 73 -15.54 22.57 7.85
CA TYR A 73 -16.93 23.04 7.76
C TYR A 73 -17.75 22.65 9.00
N ALA A 74 -17.64 21.41 9.47
CA ALA A 74 -18.31 20.96 10.68
C ALA A 74 -17.84 21.75 11.91
N GLN A 75 -16.52 21.95 12.04
CA GLN A 75 -15.92 22.72 13.13
C GLN A 75 -16.34 24.19 13.08
N SER A 76 -16.43 24.78 11.90
CA SER A 76 -16.95 26.14 11.71
C SER A 76 -18.42 26.24 12.15
N SER A 77 -19.26 25.26 11.80
CA SER A 77 -20.66 25.22 12.24
C SER A 77 -20.79 25.09 13.76
N VAL A 78 -19.96 24.23 14.38
CA VAL A 78 -19.89 24.11 15.84
C VAL A 78 -19.44 25.42 16.48
N ALA A 79 -18.43 26.09 15.92
CA ALA A 79 -17.96 27.39 16.42
C ALA A 79 -19.05 28.47 16.35
N VAL A 80 -19.88 28.48 15.29
CA VAL A 80 -21.06 29.36 15.19
C VAL A 80 -22.09 29.04 16.28
N GLY A 81 -22.37 27.76 16.51
CA GLY A 81 -23.25 27.30 17.59
C GLY A 81 -22.72 27.67 18.98
N MET A 82 -21.42 27.46 19.22
CA MET A 82 -20.73 27.84 20.44
C MET A 82 -20.75 29.35 20.66
N LYS A 83 -20.62 30.17 19.61
CA LYS A 83 -20.77 31.63 19.71
C LYS A 83 -22.19 32.05 20.13
N GLY A 84 -23.21 31.33 19.66
CA GLY A 84 -24.59 31.53 20.12
C GLY A 84 -24.79 31.10 21.58
N ALA A 85 -24.28 29.91 21.92
CA ALA A 85 -24.34 29.38 23.28
C ALA A 85 -23.52 30.22 24.27
N SER A 86 -22.36 30.75 23.88
CA SER A 86 -21.54 31.61 24.74
C SER A 86 -22.24 32.93 25.03
N LYS A 87 -22.91 33.53 24.03
CA LYS A 87 -23.77 34.71 24.25
C LYS A 87 -24.93 34.40 25.19
N ALA A 88 -25.55 33.23 25.05
CA ALA A 88 -26.61 32.79 25.96
C ALA A 88 -26.07 32.53 27.38
N MET A 89 -24.89 31.93 27.51
CA MET A 89 -24.19 31.74 28.78
C MET A 89 -23.77 33.07 29.41
N GLU A 90 -23.33 34.05 28.63
CA GLU A 90 -23.02 35.40 29.11
C GLU A 90 -24.27 36.09 29.67
N ALA A 91 -25.39 35.99 28.94
CA ALA A 91 -26.68 36.48 29.41
C ALA A 91 -27.16 35.75 30.68
N MET A 92 -26.95 34.43 30.76
CA MET A 92 -27.24 33.61 31.93
C MET A 92 -26.34 33.98 33.11
N ASN A 93 -25.04 34.17 32.90
CA ASN A 93 -24.07 34.58 33.91
C ASN A 93 -24.42 35.97 34.49
N LYS A 94 -24.97 36.86 33.66
CA LYS A 94 -25.48 38.16 34.10
C LYS A 94 -26.72 38.06 35.00
N GLN A 95 -27.52 37.00 34.87
CA GLN A 95 -28.68 36.70 35.73
C GLN A 95 -28.33 35.76 36.91
N MET A 96 -27.23 35.03 36.83
CA MET A 96 -26.78 34.09 37.86
C MET A 96 -25.86 34.82 38.85
N ALA A 97 -26.45 35.45 39.86
CA ALA A 97 -25.73 36.15 40.93
C ALA A 97 -24.66 35.26 41.62
N PRO A 98 -23.54 35.85 42.12
CA PRO A 98 -22.37 35.13 42.65
C PRO A 98 -22.66 34.10 43.76
N ALA A 99 -23.79 34.22 44.45
CA ALA A 99 -24.20 33.30 45.51
C ALA A 99 -24.44 31.85 45.05
N LYS A 100 -24.86 31.62 43.80
CA LYS A 100 -25.03 30.23 43.27
C LYS A 100 -23.73 29.63 42.77
N GLN A 101 -22.74 30.45 42.41
CA GLN A 101 -21.47 30.02 41.84
C GLN A 101 -20.50 29.45 42.88
N ALA A 102 -20.57 29.94 44.13
CA ALA A 102 -19.82 29.39 45.25
C ALA A 102 -20.17 27.91 45.52
N LYS A 103 -21.46 27.54 45.41
CA LYS A 103 -21.92 26.16 45.59
C LYS A 103 -21.45 25.24 44.47
N ILE A 104 -21.49 25.73 43.23
CA ILE A 104 -21.03 24.99 42.04
C ILE A 104 -19.50 24.78 42.07
N ILE A 105 -18.71 25.77 42.49
CA ILE A 105 -17.26 25.63 42.66
C ILE A 105 -16.93 24.57 43.72
N GLN A 106 -17.66 24.56 44.83
CA GLN A 106 -17.46 23.57 45.89
C GLN A 106 -17.81 22.14 45.43
N GLU A 107 -18.87 21.97 44.63
CA GLU A 107 -19.24 20.68 44.04
C GLU A 107 -18.26 20.24 42.93
N PHE A 108 -17.77 21.18 42.12
CA PHE A 108 -16.75 20.92 41.09
C PHE A 108 -15.42 20.47 41.71
N GLN A 109 -14.94 21.13 42.76
CA GLN A 109 -13.72 20.72 43.46
C GLN A 109 -13.84 19.28 44.01
N LYS A 110 -15.00 18.92 44.55
CA LYS A 110 -15.25 17.57 45.07
C LYS A 110 -15.33 16.52 43.97
N GLN A 111 -15.87 16.85 42.79
CA GLN A 111 -15.93 15.92 41.65
C GLN A 111 -14.60 15.82 40.90
N SER A 112 -13.85 16.91 40.74
CA SER A 112 -12.53 16.91 40.09
C SER A 112 -11.53 16.09 40.89
N ALA A 113 -11.52 16.22 42.22
CA ALA A 113 -10.70 15.37 43.10
C ALA A 113 -11.07 13.88 42.98
N LYS A 114 -12.35 13.56 42.75
CA LYS A 114 -12.78 12.18 42.51
C LYS A 114 -12.34 11.67 41.13
N MET A 115 -12.34 12.55 40.12
CA MET A 115 -11.92 12.22 38.76
C MET A 115 -10.42 12.01 38.64
N ASP A 116 -9.62 12.84 39.33
CA ASP A 116 -8.16 12.70 39.38
C ASP A 116 -7.77 11.34 39.97
N ILE A 117 -8.40 10.94 41.09
CA ILE A 117 -8.19 9.61 41.69
C ILE A 117 -8.58 8.49 40.71
N THR A 118 -9.70 8.61 39.98
CA THR A 118 -10.08 7.58 39.00
C THR A 118 -9.19 7.55 37.76
N THR A 119 -8.59 8.68 37.40
CA THR A 119 -7.67 8.77 36.25
C THR A 119 -6.32 8.18 36.62
N GLU A 120 -5.83 8.44 37.84
CA GLU A 120 -4.61 7.84 38.37
C GLU A 120 -4.74 6.31 38.44
N MET A 121 -5.87 5.79 38.98
CA MET A 121 -6.15 4.35 38.97
C MET A 121 -6.33 3.73 37.58
N MET A 122 -6.73 4.52 36.57
CA MET A 122 -6.93 4.05 35.20
C MET A 122 -5.64 4.10 34.38
N SER A 123 -4.76 5.08 34.62
CA SER A 123 -3.43 5.15 34.01
C SER A 123 -2.53 4.01 34.49
N ASP A 124 -2.53 3.68 35.78
CA ASP A 124 -1.78 2.52 36.31
C ASP A 124 -2.23 1.19 35.68
N ALA A 125 -3.51 1.07 35.33
CA ALA A 125 -4.06 -0.13 34.69
C ALA A 125 -3.81 -0.19 33.16
N ILE A 126 -3.42 0.92 32.53
CA ILE A 126 -3.14 1.01 31.09
C ILE A 126 -1.64 0.85 30.82
N ASP A 127 -0.78 1.36 31.71
CA ASP A 127 0.68 1.19 31.62
C ASP A 127 1.08 -0.30 31.75
N ASP A 128 0.41 -1.07 32.61
CA ASP A 128 0.61 -2.52 32.77
C ASP A 128 0.21 -3.35 31.52
N VAL A 129 -0.55 -2.77 30.59
CA VAL A 129 -1.09 -3.45 29.40
C VAL A 129 -0.35 -3.08 28.11
N LEU A 130 0.36 -1.94 28.10
CA LEU A 130 1.07 -1.41 26.92
C LEU A 130 2.53 -1.85 26.81
N ASP A 131 3.08 -2.56 27.79
CA ASP A 131 4.49 -3.01 27.81
C ASP A 131 4.73 -4.32 27.03
N ASN A 132 3.75 -4.79 26.25
CA ASN A 132 3.90 -5.86 25.27
C ASN A 132 3.41 -5.36 23.90
N ASP A 133 4.34 -5.21 22.95
CA ASP A 133 4.20 -5.61 21.52
C ASP A 133 5.20 -4.85 20.63
N GLU A 134 6.43 -5.37 20.55
CA GLU A 134 7.04 -6.00 19.37
C GLU A 134 6.61 -5.50 17.96
N ALA A 135 6.59 -4.19 17.70
CA ALA A 135 6.08 -3.59 16.45
C ALA A 135 7.15 -2.92 15.54
N GLU A 136 8.35 -3.50 15.38
CA GLU A 136 9.40 -2.91 14.51
C GLU A 136 9.97 -3.83 13.41
N GLU A 137 9.53 -5.10 13.26
CA GLU A 137 10.20 -6.06 12.35
C GLU A 137 9.50 -6.31 10.99
N GLU A 138 8.49 -5.52 10.59
CA GLU A 138 7.66 -5.84 9.39
C GLU A 138 8.03 -5.08 8.09
N THR A 139 9.01 -4.18 8.09
CA THR A 139 9.20 -3.26 6.94
C THR A 139 10.07 -3.78 5.79
N GLU A 140 10.97 -4.76 5.99
CA GLU A 140 11.87 -5.24 4.92
C GLU A 140 11.26 -6.35 4.04
N ASP A 141 10.42 -7.21 4.61
CA ASP A 141 9.77 -8.33 3.92
C ASP A 141 8.78 -7.88 2.82
N LEU A 142 8.13 -6.74 3.03
CA LEU A 142 7.21 -6.11 2.08
C LEU A 142 7.87 -5.76 0.73
N THR A 143 9.18 -5.48 0.73
CA THR A 143 9.89 -5.06 -0.49
C THR A 143 10.22 -6.26 -1.39
N ASN A 144 10.60 -7.40 -0.80
CA ASN A 144 10.92 -8.61 -1.55
C ASN A 144 9.67 -9.29 -2.13
N GLN A 145 8.56 -9.26 -1.40
CA GLN A 145 7.29 -9.84 -1.84
C GLN A 145 6.73 -9.21 -3.14
N VAL A 146 6.94 -7.90 -3.34
CA VAL A 146 6.51 -7.18 -4.56
C VAL A 146 7.37 -7.59 -5.77
N LEU A 147 8.65 -7.92 -5.57
CA LEU A 147 9.55 -8.33 -6.65
C LEU A 147 9.20 -9.72 -7.20
N ASP A 148 8.79 -10.64 -6.32
CA ASP A 148 8.34 -11.98 -6.68
C ASP A 148 6.99 -11.96 -7.41
N GLU A 149 6.05 -11.12 -6.99
CA GLU A 149 4.72 -11.02 -7.60
C GLU A 149 4.75 -10.51 -9.05
N ILE A 150 5.79 -9.76 -9.44
CA ILE A 150 5.97 -9.24 -10.81
C ILE A 150 6.56 -10.30 -11.76
N GLY A 151 7.13 -11.41 -11.24
CA GLY A 151 7.56 -12.56 -12.06
C GLY A 151 8.83 -12.34 -12.88
N VAL A 152 9.71 -11.41 -12.45
CA VAL A 152 10.99 -11.14 -13.14
C VAL A 152 11.91 -12.35 -13.11
N ASP A 153 11.90 -13.12 -12.02
CA ASP A 153 12.73 -14.33 -11.90
C ASP A 153 12.25 -15.50 -12.76
N ILE A 154 10.93 -15.66 -12.92
CA ILE A 154 10.39 -16.69 -13.81
C ILE A 154 10.69 -16.34 -15.27
N ALA A 155 10.68 -15.05 -15.64
CA ALA A 155 11.06 -14.62 -16.99
C ALA A 155 12.56 -14.78 -17.26
N SER A 156 13.43 -14.57 -16.26
CA SER A 156 14.89 -14.75 -16.39
C SER A 156 15.26 -16.24 -16.49
N GLN A 157 14.66 -17.09 -15.65
CA GLN A 157 14.87 -18.54 -15.66
C GLN A 157 14.22 -19.22 -16.88
N LEU A 158 13.05 -18.75 -17.35
CA LEU A 158 12.41 -19.27 -18.56
C LEU A 158 13.12 -18.80 -19.85
N SER A 159 13.82 -17.68 -19.82
CA SER A 159 14.69 -17.25 -20.92
C SER A 159 16.03 -18.01 -20.94
N ALA A 160 16.50 -18.49 -19.78
CA ALA A 160 17.68 -19.35 -19.66
C ALA A 160 17.38 -20.84 -19.88
N ALA A 161 16.12 -21.25 -19.80
CA ALA A 161 15.70 -22.61 -20.16
C ALA A 161 15.85 -22.80 -21.69
N PRO A 162 16.54 -23.86 -22.16
CA PRO A 162 16.64 -24.12 -23.58
C PRO A 162 15.22 -24.36 -24.12
N LYS A 163 14.81 -23.56 -25.10
CA LYS A 163 13.57 -23.83 -25.85
C LYS A 163 13.78 -25.13 -26.61
N GLY A 164 13.38 -26.24 -25.99
CA GLY A 164 13.33 -27.56 -26.60
C GLY A 164 12.36 -27.54 -27.78
N SER A 165 12.86 -27.15 -28.94
CA SER A 165 12.23 -27.48 -30.21
C SER A 165 12.32 -28.99 -30.35
N ILE A 166 11.23 -29.70 -30.07
CA ILE A 166 11.06 -31.09 -30.53
C ILE A 166 10.93 -31.01 -32.05
N LYS A 167 12.08 -30.88 -32.73
CA LYS A 167 12.21 -31.23 -34.13
C LYS A 167 12.29 -32.74 -34.16
N THR A 168 11.23 -33.36 -34.65
CA THR A 168 11.28 -34.68 -35.24
C THR A 168 12.41 -34.71 -36.25
N LYS A 169 13.57 -35.22 -35.85
CA LYS A 169 14.65 -35.60 -36.75
C LYS A 169 14.99 -37.04 -36.49
N ASN A 170 14.72 -37.83 -37.52
CA ASN A 170 15.21 -39.17 -37.73
C ASN A 170 16.70 -39.28 -37.35
N ALA A 171 17.01 -40.44 -36.77
CA ALA A 171 18.28 -41.17 -36.78
C ALA A 171 19.55 -40.37 -37.14
N GLU A 172 20.49 -40.29 -36.20
CA GLU A 172 21.85 -40.85 -36.34
C GLU A 172 22.75 -40.53 -35.12
N ASN A 173 23.43 -41.58 -34.65
CA ASN A 173 24.66 -41.61 -33.83
C ASN A 173 24.71 -40.78 -32.53
N VAL A 174 24.24 -41.39 -31.44
CA VAL A 174 24.80 -41.14 -30.10
C VAL A 174 26.05 -42.02 -29.96
N SER A 175 27.20 -41.39 -29.75
CA SER A 175 28.51 -42.03 -29.53
C SER A 175 28.42 -43.12 -28.45
N SER A 176 28.90 -44.32 -28.76
CA SER A 176 28.91 -45.50 -27.89
C SER A 176 29.86 -45.39 -26.69
N SER A 177 30.70 -44.37 -26.64
CA SER A 177 31.71 -44.18 -25.60
C SER A 177 31.13 -43.94 -24.20
N ASP A 178 30.03 -43.19 -24.11
CA ASP A 178 29.52 -42.71 -22.81
C ASP A 178 28.60 -43.75 -22.15
N ILE A 179 28.01 -44.64 -22.95
CA ILE A 179 27.15 -45.73 -22.49
C ILE A 179 28.01 -46.87 -21.93
N ASP A 180 29.14 -47.18 -22.60
CA ASP A 180 30.08 -48.22 -22.16
C ASP A 180 30.75 -47.88 -20.81
N GLU A 181 31.05 -46.60 -20.55
CA GLU A 181 31.62 -46.15 -19.27
C GLU A 181 30.62 -46.28 -18.11
N ILE A 182 29.34 -46.01 -18.37
CA ILE A 182 28.26 -46.11 -17.38
C ILE A 182 27.92 -47.58 -17.08
N GLU A 183 27.92 -48.46 -18.09
CA GLU A 183 27.67 -49.89 -17.92
C GLU A 183 28.82 -50.58 -17.13
N LYS A 184 30.05 -50.11 -17.32
CA LYS A 184 31.23 -50.55 -16.55
C LYS A 184 31.19 -50.08 -15.08
N ARG A 185 30.67 -48.88 -14.80
CA ARG A 185 30.45 -48.40 -13.42
C ARG A 185 29.27 -49.12 -12.73
N LEU A 186 28.21 -49.46 -13.47
CA LEU A 186 27.07 -50.22 -12.93
C LEU A 186 27.40 -51.67 -12.62
N SER A 187 28.23 -52.32 -13.45
CA SER A 187 28.68 -53.70 -13.22
C SER A 187 29.64 -53.81 -12.02
N ALA A 188 30.47 -52.80 -11.78
CA ALA A 188 31.35 -52.73 -10.60
C ALA A 188 30.59 -52.55 -9.26
N LEU A 189 29.33 -52.09 -9.30
CA LEU A 189 28.45 -51.97 -8.13
C LEU A 189 27.48 -53.17 -7.97
N ARG A 190 27.43 -54.07 -8.95
CA ARG A 190 26.50 -55.23 -8.95
C ARG A 190 27.15 -56.55 -8.53
N ASN A 191 28.48 -56.60 -8.42
CA ASN A 191 29.17 -57.70 -7.76
C ASN A 191 29.75 -57.19 -6.44
N PRO A 192 29.37 -57.77 -5.28
CA PRO A 192 29.94 -57.40 -3.99
C PRO A 192 31.43 -57.75 -3.89
#